data_AF-A0A348VYX6-F1
#
_entry.id   AF-A0A348VYX6-F1
#
_cell.length_a   1.000
_cell.length_b   1.000
_cell.length_c   1.000
_cell.angle_alpha   90.00
_cell.angle_beta   90.00
_cell.angle_gamma   90.00
#
_symmetry.space_group_name_H-M   'P 1'
#
loop_
_entity.id
_entity.type
_entity.pdbx_description
1 polymer ?
#
loop_
_entity_poly.entity_id
_entity_poly.type
_entity_poly.pdbx_seq_one_letter_code
_entity_poly.pdbx_strand_id
1 'polypeptide(L)'
;MTYKEMSKELKEIAKTYNRSLQDLIVNGAQIKEGFLFDPSKRNDEYAFFQFKGTNSSTINAERFVLSVNFALTCLKTEYRTILWHDYFRKAENGWWISYFSKTSYYRNRREAVKEFMEIKMDANNF
;
A
#
# COMPACT_ATOMS: atom_id res chain seq x y z
N MET A 1 -19.24 3.01 2.24
CA MET A 1 -19.00 3.06 0.78
C MET A 1 -19.33 1.74 0.12
N THR A 2 -19.74 1.77 -1.14
CA THR A 2 -19.83 0.58 -2.00
C THR A 2 -18.45 0.08 -2.43
N TYR A 3 -18.33 -1.19 -2.82
CA TYR A 3 -17.06 -1.74 -3.34
C TYR A 3 -16.51 -0.95 -4.54
N LYS A 4 -17.39 -0.46 -5.43
CA LYS A 4 -16.99 0.31 -6.62
C LYS A 4 -16.34 1.64 -6.23
N GLU A 5 -16.89 2.32 -5.21
CA GLU A 5 -16.33 3.56 -4.68
C GLU A 5 -15.00 3.32 -3.98
N MET A 6 -14.92 2.33 -3.08
CA MET A 6 -13.67 1.98 -2.39
C MET A 6 -12.57 1.61 -3.38
N SER A 7 -12.89 0.81 -4.40
CA SER A 7 -11.95 0.41 -5.44
C SER A 7 -11.48 1.59 -6.29
N LYS A 8 -12.34 2.59 -6.53
CA LYS A 8 -11.96 3.83 -7.22
C LYS A 8 -11.03 4.67 -6.35
N GLU A 9 -11.34 4.83 -5.08
CA GLU A 9 -10.52 5.57 -4.13
C GLU A 9 -9.14 4.93 -3.95
N LEU A 10 -9.08 3.60 -3.80
CA LEU A 10 -7.82 2.88 -3.69
C LEU A 10 -6.91 3.07 -4.93
N LYS A 11 -7.48 3.21 -6.12
CA LYS A 11 -6.71 3.53 -7.33
C LYS A 11 -6.09 4.92 -7.25
N GLU A 12 -6.81 5.91 -6.73
CA GLU A 12 -6.24 7.25 -6.52
C GLU A 12 -5.19 7.25 -5.40
N ILE A 13 -5.41 6.49 -4.32
CA ILE A 13 -4.41 6.29 -3.26
C ILE A 13 -3.13 5.70 -3.85
N ALA A 14 -3.23 4.61 -4.62
CA ALA A 14 -2.06 3.97 -5.24
C ALA A 14 -1.33 4.91 -6.23
N LYS A 15 -2.07 5.74 -6.96
CA LYS A 15 -1.51 6.74 -7.87
C LYS A 15 -0.75 7.83 -7.10
N THR A 16 -1.34 8.36 -6.03
CA THR A 16 -0.69 9.35 -5.16
C THR A 16 0.53 8.73 -4.48
N TYR A 17 0.43 7.48 -4.03
CA TYR A 17 1.54 6.75 -3.42
C TYR A 17 2.74 6.64 -4.35
N ASN A 18 2.52 6.22 -5.60
CA ASN A 18 3.58 6.09 -6.59
C ASN A 18 4.21 7.45 -6.94
N ARG A 19 3.42 8.54 -6.98
CA ARG A 19 3.94 9.90 -7.17
C ARG A 19 4.77 10.35 -5.97
N SER A 20 4.27 10.19 -4.75
CA SER A 20 4.99 10.54 -3.54
C SER A 20 6.30 9.76 -3.41
N LEU A 21 6.33 8.48 -3.79
CA LEU A 21 7.58 7.72 -3.88
C LEU A 21 8.55 8.31 -4.91
N GLN A 22 8.07 8.62 -6.12
CA GLN A 22 8.91 9.25 -7.15
C GLN A 22 9.48 10.60 -6.67
N ASP A 23 8.65 11.44 -6.03
CA ASP A 23 9.07 12.72 -5.50
C ASP A 23 10.15 12.55 -4.42
N LEU A 24 10.00 11.57 -3.53
CA LEU A 24 11.02 11.27 -2.51
C LEU A 24 12.34 10.79 -3.12
N ILE A 25 12.27 9.94 -4.16
CA ILE A 25 13.46 9.44 -4.88
C ILE A 25 14.20 10.61 -5.55
N VAL A 26 13.47 11.45 -6.30
CA VAL A 26 14.05 12.56 -7.07
C VAL A 26 14.65 13.64 -6.16
N ASN A 27 14.02 13.93 -5.02
CA ASN A 27 14.52 14.94 -4.08
C ASN A 27 15.67 14.43 -3.19
N GLY A 28 16.22 13.26 -3.45
CA GLY A 28 17.38 12.73 -2.74
C GLY A 28 17.11 12.44 -1.27
N ALA A 29 15.84 12.19 -0.90
CA ALA A 29 15.54 11.67 0.42
C ALA A 29 16.35 10.38 0.61
N GLN A 30 17.00 10.22 1.77
CA GLN A 30 17.63 8.94 2.09
C GLN A 30 16.54 7.88 2.27
N ILE A 31 16.13 7.27 1.16
CA ILE A 31 15.22 6.13 1.15
C ILE A 31 16.02 4.95 1.67
N LYS A 32 16.04 4.79 2.99
CA LYS A 32 16.55 3.56 3.60
C LYS A 32 15.69 2.40 3.13
N GLU A 33 16.33 1.27 2.88
CA GLU A 33 15.77 0.08 2.19
C GLU A 33 14.38 -0.35 2.66
N GLY A 34 13.98 -0.06 3.90
CA GLY A 34 12.65 -0.42 4.39
C GLY A 34 11.51 0.56 4.05
N PHE A 35 11.69 1.49 3.12
CA PHE A 35 10.57 2.11 2.38
C PHE A 35 9.93 1.18 1.36
N LEU A 36 10.77 0.32 0.78
CA LEU A 36 10.38 -0.58 -0.28
C LEU A 36 9.78 -1.80 0.40
N PHE A 37 8.46 -1.82 0.45
CA PHE A 37 7.70 -2.98 0.86
C PHE A 37 8.16 -4.21 0.06
N ASP A 38 8.74 -5.19 0.75
CA ASP A 38 9.09 -6.49 0.18
C ASP A 38 7.96 -7.49 0.46
N PRO A 39 7.11 -7.82 -0.53
CA PRO A 39 6.02 -8.77 -0.36
C PRO A 39 6.49 -10.20 -0.06
N SER A 40 7.78 -10.51 -0.24
CA SER A 40 8.35 -11.84 0.02
C SER A 40 8.72 -12.06 1.48
N LYS A 41 8.85 -10.99 2.28
CA LYS A 41 9.14 -11.09 3.71
C LYS A 41 7.85 -11.38 4.49
N ARG A 42 7.71 -12.63 4.93
CA ARG A 42 6.73 -13.02 5.96
C ARG A 42 7.05 -12.23 7.23
N ASN A 43 5.99 -11.66 7.79
CA ASN A 43 5.84 -11.03 9.11
C ASN A 43 7.08 -11.10 10.02
N ASP A 44 7.47 -9.94 10.57
CA ASP A 44 8.03 -9.71 11.91
C ASP A 44 9.16 -8.66 11.96
N GLU A 45 9.68 -8.21 10.82
CA GLU A 45 10.75 -7.19 10.74
C GLU A 45 10.28 -5.90 10.05
N TYR A 46 9.27 -5.21 10.61
CA TYR A 46 8.95 -3.85 10.16
C TYR A 46 9.85 -2.86 10.90
N ALA A 47 10.93 -2.45 10.24
CA ALA A 47 11.75 -1.34 10.73
C ALA A 47 10.90 -0.05 10.67
N PHE A 48 10.46 0.44 11.83
CA PHE A 48 9.89 1.78 11.96
C PHE A 48 11.03 2.79 11.70
N PHE A 49 11.00 3.47 10.57
CA PHE A 49 12.04 4.44 10.22
C PHE A 49 11.76 5.81 10.85
N GLN A 50 12.83 6.39 11.41
CA GLN A 50 12.89 7.78 11.84
C GLN A 50 13.20 8.65 10.63
N PHE A 51 12.38 9.67 10.42
CA PHE A 51 12.47 10.54 9.27
C PHE A 51 13.11 11.88 9.57
N LYS A 52 13.96 12.33 8.65
CA LYS A 52 14.47 13.70 8.61
C LYS A 52 14.18 14.29 7.24
N GLY A 53 12.91 14.47 6.91
CA GLY A 53 12.52 15.36 5.82
C GLY A 53 13.06 16.77 6.09
N THR A 54 13.72 17.38 5.11
CA THR A 54 14.37 18.70 5.24
C THR A 54 13.45 19.86 4.87
N ASN A 55 12.28 19.58 4.27
CA ASN A 55 11.28 20.56 3.82
C ASN A 55 9.85 19.99 3.87
N SER A 56 8.83 20.85 4.00
CA SER A 56 7.45 20.45 4.34
C SER A 56 6.77 19.55 3.30
N SER A 57 7.11 19.68 2.01
CA SER A 57 6.56 18.85 0.93
C SER A 57 7.05 17.40 1.00
N THR A 58 8.33 17.17 1.28
CA THR A 58 8.90 15.82 1.42
C THR A 58 8.35 15.14 2.66
N ILE A 59 8.20 15.87 3.78
CA ILE A 59 7.56 15.35 5.00
C ILE A 59 6.13 14.86 4.75
N ASN A 60 5.33 15.60 3.96
CA ASN A 60 3.95 15.18 3.67
C ASN A 60 3.89 13.95 2.75
N ALA A 61 4.74 13.90 1.72
CA ALA A 61 4.84 12.75 0.82
C ALA A 61 5.27 11.49 1.59
N GLU A 62 6.24 11.63 2.47
CA GLU A 62 6.78 10.59 3.33
C GLU A 62 5.74 10.05 4.32
N ARG A 63 5.05 10.93 5.06
CA ARG A 63 3.94 10.56 5.94
C ARG A 63 2.83 9.84 5.19
N PHE A 64 2.51 10.28 3.98
CA PHE A 64 1.51 9.63 3.16
C PHE A 64 1.93 8.21 2.79
N VAL A 65 3.15 8.02 2.26
CA VAL A 65 3.70 6.72 1.89
C VAL A 65 3.77 5.78 3.10
N LEU A 66 4.19 6.28 4.27
CA LEU A 66 4.20 5.53 5.51
C LEU A 66 2.82 5.08 5.95
N SER A 67 1.82 5.96 5.90
CA SER A 67 0.46 5.62 6.31
C SER A 67 -0.13 4.50 5.44
N VAL A 68 0.19 4.51 4.14
CA VAL A 68 -0.21 3.48 3.20
C VAL A 68 0.54 2.18 3.47
N ASN A 69 1.86 2.24 3.69
CA ASN A 69 2.65 1.07 4.04
C ASN A 69 2.14 0.44 5.33
N PHE A 70 1.91 1.23 6.38
CA PHE A 70 1.34 0.78 7.65
C PHE A 70 0.00 0.06 7.43
N ALA A 71 -0.94 0.67 6.70
CA ALA A 71 -2.22 0.06 6.39
C ALA A 71 -2.07 -1.28 5.64
N LEU A 72 -1.12 -1.37 4.70
CA LEU A 72 -0.81 -2.63 4.00
C LEU A 72 -0.22 -3.68 4.95
N THR A 73 0.64 -3.30 5.90
CA THR A 73 1.25 -4.24 6.86
C THR A 73 0.24 -4.84 7.84
N CYS A 74 -0.81 -4.09 8.17
CA CYS A 74 -1.91 -4.57 9.03
C CYS A 74 -2.79 -5.64 8.34
N LEU A 75 -2.79 -5.70 7.01
CA LEU A 75 -3.52 -6.73 6.28
C LEU A 75 -2.82 -8.08 6.38
N LYS A 76 -3.61 -9.16 6.40
CA LYS A 76 -3.07 -10.51 6.18
C LYS A 76 -2.39 -10.62 4.81
N THR A 77 -1.44 -11.54 4.72
CA THR A 77 -0.55 -11.71 3.57
C THR A 77 -1.30 -11.80 2.24
N GLU A 78 -2.36 -12.60 2.14
CA GLU A 78 -3.11 -12.78 0.89
C GLU A 78 -3.78 -11.48 0.42
N TYR A 79 -4.36 -10.72 1.34
CA TYR A 79 -5.04 -9.47 1.03
C TYR A 79 -4.04 -8.42 0.57
N ARG A 80 -2.93 -8.33 1.32
CA ARG A 80 -1.81 -7.47 0.99
C ARG A 80 -1.23 -7.77 -0.39
N THR A 81 -0.99 -9.04 -0.71
CA THR A 81 -0.51 -9.48 -2.03
C THR A 81 -1.49 -9.06 -3.12
N ILE A 82 -2.79 -9.27 -2.93
CA ILE A 82 -3.81 -8.85 -3.90
C ILE A 82 -3.77 -7.35 -4.13
N LEU A 83 -3.78 -6.53 -3.08
CA LEU A 83 -3.78 -5.07 -3.25
C LEU A 83 -2.50 -4.58 -3.92
N TRP A 84 -1.34 -5.13 -3.54
CA TRP A 84 -0.06 -4.76 -4.10
C TRP A 84 -0.02 -4.99 -5.61
N HIS A 85 -0.42 -6.18 -6.06
CA HIS A 85 -0.39 -6.54 -7.48
C HIS A 85 -1.49 -5.83 -8.29
N ASP A 86 -2.71 -5.71 -7.76
CA ASP A 86 -3.84 -5.13 -8.49
C ASP A 86 -3.80 -3.60 -8.58
N TYR A 87 -3.25 -2.91 -7.57
CA TYR A 87 -3.36 -1.46 -7.45
C TYR A 87 -2.01 -0.74 -7.48
N PHE A 88 -1.02 -1.18 -6.70
CA PHE A 88 0.23 -0.45 -6.50
C PHE A 88 1.28 -0.73 -7.58
N ARG A 89 1.54 -2.01 -7.86
CA ARG A 89 2.51 -2.47 -8.86
C ARG A 89 1.92 -2.59 -10.27
N LYS A 90 0.59 -2.78 -10.39
CA LYS A 90 -0.12 -3.14 -11.63
C LYS A 90 0.54 -4.32 -12.36
N ALA A 91 0.45 -5.49 -11.75
CA ALA A 91 0.94 -6.73 -12.35
C ALA A 91 0.17 -7.10 -13.62
N GLU A 92 0.74 -8.03 -14.40
CA GLU A 92 0.12 -8.53 -15.62
C GLU A 92 -1.26 -9.16 -15.37
N ASN A 93 -2.10 -9.13 -16.39
CA ASN A 93 -3.43 -9.73 -16.34
C ASN A 93 -3.32 -11.22 -16.01
N GLY A 94 -4.04 -11.66 -14.98
CA GLY A 94 -4.07 -13.08 -14.60
C GLY A 94 -2.98 -13.52 -13.62
N TRP A 95 -2.18 -12.61 -13.05
CA TRP A 95 -1.15 -12.92 -12.06
C TRP A 95 -1.66 -13.82 -10.90
N TRP A 96 -2.94 -13.68 -10.52
CA TRP A 96 -3.56 -14.39 -9.41
C TRP A 96 -3.78 -15.88 -9.66
N ILE A 97 -3.75 -16.35 -10.92
CA ILE A 97 -4.07 -17.74 -11.28
C ILE A 97 -3.12 -18.73 -10.60
N SER A 98 -1.85 -18.35 -10.41
CA SER A 98 -0.84 -19.18 -9.76
C SER A 98 -0.95 -19.23 -8.23
N TYR A 99 -1.81 -18.40 -7.62
CA TYR A 99 -1.87 -18.22 -6.16
C TYR A 99 -3.26 -18.47 -5.57
N PHE A 100 -4.31 -18.26 -6.35
CA PHE A 100 -5.69 -18.26 -5.88
C PHE A 100 -6.61 -18.98 -6.86
N SER A 101 -7.63 -19.67 -6.34
CA SER A 101 -8.78 -20.05 -7.16
C SER A 101 -9.57 -18.80 -7.57
N LYS A 102 -10.22 -18.82 -8.74
CA LYS A 102 -11.00 -17.68 -9.25
C LYS A 102 -11.97 -17.11 -8.21
N THR A 103 -12.75 -17.98 -7.56
CA THR A 103 -13.73 -17.59 -6.54
C THR A 103 -13.05 -16.99 -5.30
N SER A 104 -11.97 -17.63 -4.83
CA SER A 104 -11.23 -17.12 -3.66
C SER A 104 -10.60 -15.75 -3.94
N TYR A 105 -10.07 -15.54 -5.15
CA TYR A 105 -9.47 -14.28 -5.57
C TYR A 105 -10.47 -13.14 -5.53
N TYR A 106 -11.62 -13.25 -6.23
CA TYR A 106 -12.59 -12.15 -6.27
C TYR A 106 -13.20 -11.85 -4.90
N ARG A 107 -13.43 -12.89 -4.08
CA ARG A 107 -13.88 -12.72 -2.69
C ARG A 107 -12.81 -12.01 -1.86
N ASN A 108 -11.59 -12.53 -1.86
CA ASN A 108 -10.47 -11.98 -1.09
C ASN A 108 -10.15 -10.55 -1.52
N ARG A 109 -10.22 -10.23 -2.82
CA ARG A 109 -10.04 -8.86 -3.31
C ARG A 109 -11.07 -7.89 -2.76
N ARG A 110 -12.34 -8.30 -2.69
CA ARG A 110 -13.41 -7.44 -2.16
C ARG A 110 -13.17 -7.15 -0.68
N GLU A 111 -12.85 -8.19 0.10
CA GLU A 111 -12.58 -8.04 1.53
C GLU A 111 -11.29 -7.25 1.78
N ALA A 112 -10.22 -7.51 1.03
CA ALA A 112 -8.96 -6.77 1.11
C ALA A 112 -9.14 -5.26 0.90
N VAL A 113 -9.92 -4.89 -0.13
CA VAL A 113 -10.24 -3.48 -0.39
C VAL A 113 -11.01 -2.88 0.77
N LYS A 114 -12.00 -3.58 1.30
CA LYS A 114 -12.80 -3.09 2.43
C LYS A 114 -11.93 -2.88 3.68
N GLU A 115 -11.19 -3.90 4.08
CA GLU A 115 -10.34 -3.89 5.29
C GLU A 115 -9.26 -2.81 5.21
N PHE A 116 -8.64 -2.62 4.05
CA PHE A 116 -7.67 -1.54 3.85
C PHE A 116 -8.30 -0.15 4.07
N MET A 117 -9.50 0.09 3.55
CA MET A 117 -10.17 1.38 3.71
C MET A 117 -10.55 1.63 5.18
N GLU A 118 -10.98 0.60 5.90
CA GLU A 118 -11.27 0.69 7.35
C GLU A 118 -10.01 1.06 8.14
N ILE A 119 -8.90 0.35 7.94
CA ILE A 119 -7.62 0.65 8.59
C ILE A 119 -7.13 2.07 8.26
N LYS A 120 -7.25 2.49 7.00
CA LYS A 120 -6.79 3.82 6.56
C LYS A 120 -7.63 4.95 7.15
N MET A 121 -8.94 4.74 7.34
CA MET A 121 -9.85 5.70 7.98
C MET A 121 -9.52 5.84 9.47
N ASP A 122 -9.28 4.73 10.16
CA ASP A 122 -8.92 4.76 11.59
C ASP A 122 -7.57 5.43 11.82
N ALA A 123 -6.60 5.21 10.92
CA ALA A 123 -5.29 5.84 10.97
C ALA A 123 -5.30 7.35 10.73
N ASN A 124 -6.37 7.92 10.17
CA ASN A 124 -6.52 9.37 10.00
C ASN A 124 -7.04 10.07 11.28
N ASN A 125 -7.43 9.31 12.31
CA ASN A 125 -7.93 9.83 13.59
C ASN A 125 -6.84 9.94 14.68
N PHE A 126 -5.57 9.73 14.31
CA PHE A 126 -4.37 9.89 15.13
C PHE A 126 -3.46 10.97 14.56
#